data_AF-A0A935M5C8-F1
#
_entry.id   AF-A0A935M5C8-F1
#
_cell.length_a   1.000
_cell.length_b   1.000
_cell.length_c   1.000
_cell.angle_alpha   90.00
_cell.angle_beta   90.00
_cell.angle_gamma   90.00
#
_symmetry.space_group_name_H-M   'P 1'
#
loop_
_entity.id
_entity.type
_entity.pdbx_description
1 polymer ?
#
loop_
_entity_poly.entity_id
_entity_poly.type
_entity_poly.pdbx_seq_one_letter_code
_entity_poly.pdbx_strand_id
1 'polypeptide(L)'
;MKTLFYILLIFSIISIDLSGQCTPPAADNCQDANVICNLFDLDGYTCSNANYSNPTGCTPLCPSGGESHNTSWWAFNAAAGPLSITVTYNNCTVNGTGVQMGIWGDCSCVESLACNPNCIGPGSYTIDMMLPESKTYYLFVDGCSGDVCDFTININGNNNLPPLEDVSLINNDPDSTIYICQGEYNYSFFVDTVETANYIWTLDQVKLNKYRSSIKLDFPNLGEFELCVKAIRGNPVNNQICQQTAYRCAKIIVNQDANQCLLSSTASGKVYIDENNNGIYDALDTPILNRTIHSLPRDVFISSKSFGYFIKLDTQT
;
A
#
# COMPACT_ATOMS: atom_id res chain seq x y z
N MET A 1 57.45 6.57 -32.82
CA MET A 1 56.27 7.40 -32.43
C MET A 1 54.99 7.13 -33.21
N LYS A 2 54.97 6.38 -34.33
CA LYS A 2 53.71 6.03 -35.03
C LYS A 2 53.05 4.75 -34.52
N THR A 3 53.81 3.82 -33.96
CA THR A 3 53.31 2.54 -33.43
C THR A 3 52.63 2.65 -32.06
N LEU A 4 52.97 3.68 -31.28
CA LEU A 4 52.36 3.93 -29.96
C LEU A 4 50.93 4.49 -30.05
N PHE A 5 50.57 5.08 -31.20
CA PHE A 5 49.25 5.66 -31.44
C PHE A 5 48.19 4.61 -31.81
N TYR A 6 48.59 3.46 -32.35
CA TYR A 6 47.67 2.38 -32.70
C TYR A 6 47.19 1.57 -31.48
N ILE A 7 47.98 1.50 -30.41
CA ILE A 7 47.60 0.78 -29.19
C ILE A 7 46.55 1.57 -28.39
N LEU A 8 46.59 2.91 -28.43
CA LEU A 8 45.62 3.77 -27.76
C LEU A 8 44.24 3.84 -28.46
N LEU A 9 44.16 3.48 -29.75
CA LEU A 9 42.89 3.48 -30.50
C LEU A 9 42.11 2.15 -30.39
N ILE A 10 42.75 1.07 -29.93
CA ILE A 10 42.10 -0.24 -29.75
C ILE A 10 41.39 -0.34 -28.39
N PHE A 11 41.78 0.47 -27.41
CA PHE A 11 41.15 0.47 -26.08
C PHE A 11 39.84 1.27 -25.98
N SER A 12 39.44 1.98 -27.03
CA SER A 12 38.23 2.83 -27.02
C SER A 12 36.98 2.18 -27.63
N ILE A 13 37.02 0.89 -27.97
CA ILE A 13 35.90 0.18 -28.63
C ILE A 13 35.45 -1.07 -27.86
N ILE A 14 35.84 -1.19 -26.58
CA ILE A 14 35.27 -2.20 -25.69
C ILE A 14 34.54 -1.48 -24.57
N SER A 15 33.34 -0.99 -24.87
CA SER A 15 32.32 -0.82 -23.84
C SER A 15 31.92 -2.22 -23.40
N ILE A 16 32.65 -2.79 -22.44
CA ILE A 16 32.17 -3.94 -21.70
C ILE A 16 31.06 -3.36 -20.82
N ASP A 17 29.81 -3.62 -21.17
CA ASP A 17 28.73 -3.49 -20.19
C ASP A 17 29.05 -4.50 -19.09
N LEU A 18 29.66 -4.01 -18.01
CA LEU A 18 29.74 -4.73 -16.74
C LEU A 18 28.31 -4.81 -16.20
N SER A 19 27.53 -5.77 -16.68
CA SER A 19 26.20 -6.12 -16.19
C SER A 19 26.26 -6.79 -14.81
N GLY A 20 27.11 -6.30 -13.91
CA GLY A 20 27.34 -6.90 -12.59
C GLY A 20 26.36 -6.44 -11.52
N GLN A 21 25.44 -5.52 -11.84
CA GLN A 21 24.45 -5.02 -10.89
C GLN A 21 23.05 -5.17 -11.46
N CYS A 22 22.27 -5.99 -10.76
CA CYS A 22 20.84 -6.17 -10.92
C CYS A 22 20.14 -4.80 -10.96
N THR A 23 19.36 -4.52 -12.00
CA THR A 23 18.69 -3.21 -12.17
C THR A 23 17.20 -3.39 -12.46
N PRO A 24 16.29 -3.09 -11.51
CA PRO A 24 16.58 -2.61 -10.15
C PRO A 24 17.27 -3.68 -9.28
N PRO A 25 18.03 -3.28 -8.24
CA PRO A 25 18.71 -4.23 -7.38
C PRO A 25 17.71 -5.02 -6.52
N ALA A 26 18.11 -6.21 -6.08
CA ALA A 26 17.40 -6.92 -5.04
C ALA A 26 17.52 -6.17 -3.70
N ALA A 27 16.61 -6.45 -2.76
CA ALA A 27 16.79 -6.14 -1.36
C ALA A 27 17.06 -7.40 -0.53
N ASP A 28 17.73 -7.22 0.62
CA ASP A 28 17.95 -8.29 1.58
C ASP A 28 16.67 -8.67 2.32
N ASN A 29 15.82 -7.69 2.64
CA ASN A 29 14.56 -7.92 3.34
C ASN A 29 13.38 -7.68 2.39
N CYS A 30 12.31 -8.46 2.57
CA CYS A 30 11.08 -8.30 1.81
C CYS A 30 10.50 -6.87 1.91
N GLN A 31 10.53 -6.26 3.10
CA GLN A 31 9.97 -4.92 3.35
C GLN A 31 10.73 -3.81 2.62
N ASP A 32 12.00 -4.06 2.29
CA ASP A 32 12.89 -3.11 1.62
C ASP A 32 12.94 -3.36 0.10
N ALA A 33 12.21 -4.37 -0.39
CA ALA A 33 12.22 -4.77 -1.80
C ALA A 33 11.86 -3.61 -2.72
N ASN A 34 12.67 -3.44 -3.76
CA ASN A 34 12.43 -2.42 -4.77
C ASN A 34 11.17 -2.78 -5.56
N VAL A 35 10.22 -1.85 -5.63
CA VAL A 35 8.96 -2.07 -6.32
C VAL A 35 9.14 -1.80 -7.82
N ILE A 36 8.99 -2.86 -8.59
CA ILE A 36 8.97 -2.84 -10.04
C ILE A 36 7.58 -2.41 -10.48
N CYS A 37 7.55 -1.30 -11.22
CA CYS A 37 6.33 -0.56 -11.50
C CYS A 37 5.43 -1.24 -12.51
N ASN A 38 6.03 -1.94 -13.47
CA ASN A 38 5.34 -2.79 -14.41
C ASN A 38 5.91 -4.19 -14.29
N LEU A 39 5.06 -5.18 -14.02
CA LEU A 39 5.47 -6.59 -13.97
C LEU A 39 6.24 -7.03 -15.23
N PHE A 40 5.92 -6.49 -16.40
CA PHE A 40 6.65 -6.80 -17.63
C PHE A 40 8.08 -6.26 -17.69
N ASP A 41 8.46 -5.34 -16.79
CA ASP A 41 9.86 -4.94 -16.65
C ASP A 41 10.72 -6.07 -16.03
N LEU A 42 10.08 -7.10 -15.45
CA LEU A 42 10.75 -8.35 -15.05
C LEU A 42 10.96 -9.32 -16.23
N ASP A 43 10.29 -9.13 -17.37
CA ASP A 43 10.43 -10.05 -18.50
C ASP A 43 11.79 -9.87 -19.20
N GLY A 44 12.60 -10.92 -19.20
CA GLY A 44 14.00 -10.88 -19.61
C GLY A 44 14.97 -10.35 -18.55
N TYR A 45 14.49 -10.03 -17.34
CA TYR A 45 15.34 -9.53 -16.26
C TYR A 45 16.39 -10.57 -15.88
N THR A 46 17.66 -10.17 -15.90
CA THR A 46 18.79 -11.06 -15.58
C THR A 46 19.59 -10.51 -14.40
N CYS A 47 19.92 -11.37 -13.44
CA CYS A 47 20.58 -11.02 -12.18
C CYS A 47 21.22 -12.27 -11.54
N SER A 48 21.98 -12.09 -10.46
CA SER A 48 22.46 -13.19 -9.60
C SER A 48 21.90 -12.99 -8.19
N ASN A 49 21.61 -14.07 -7.47
CA ASN A 49 21.17 -13.96 -6.08
C ASN A 49 22.33 -13.51 -5.17
N ALA A 50 22.01 -13.11 -3.94
CA ALA A 50 22.99 -12.62 -2.98
C ALA A 50 24.16 -13.60 -2.82
N ASN A 51 25.39 -13.08 -2.83
CA ASN A 51 26.60 -13.90 -2.71
C ASN A 51 27.15 -13.99 -1.28
N TYR A 52 26.34 -13.58 -0.30
CA TYR A 52 26.61 -13.66 1.13
C TYR A 52 25.40 -14.26 1.84
N SER A 53 25.62 -14.83 3.02
CA SER A 53 24.51 -15.35 3.81
C SER A 53 23.68 -14.21 4.39
N ASN A 54 22.39 -14.24 4.09
CA ASN A 54 21.34 -13.38 4.65
C ASN A 54 20.05 -14.20 4.72
N PRO A 55 19.87 -15.03 5.76
CA PRO A 55 18.72 -15.93 5.86
C PRO A 55 17.44 -15.16 6.25
N THR A 56 16.98 -14.27 5.38
CA THR A 56 15.86 -13.32 5.57
C THR A 56 14.57 -13.79 4.90
N GLY A 57 14.61 -14.95 4.23
CA GLY A 57 13.46 -15.62 3.66
C GLY A 57 12.45 -16.06 4.71
N CYS A 58 11.21 -16.33 4.27
CA CYS A 58 10.22 -16.98 5.12
C CYS A 58 10.74 -18.32 5.67
N THR A 59 10.29 -18.71 6.86
CA THR A 59 10.68 -19.99 7.47
C THR A 59 9.44 -20.84 7.76
N PRO A 60 9.19 -21.92 7.01
CA PRO A 60 9.93 -22.36 5.81
C PRO A 60 9.73 -21.41 4.61
N LEU A 61 10.64 -21.47 3.62
CA LEU A 61 10.57 -20.64 2.40
C LEU A 61 9.29 -20.89 1.61
N CYS A 62 8.87 -22.16 1.59
CA CYS A 62 7.60 -22.64 1.06
C CYS A 62 6.82 -23.33 2.17
N PRO A 63 5.47 -23.32 2.13
CA PRO A 63 4.66 -24.18 3.02
C PRO A 63 5.05 -25.67 2.97
N SER A 64 5.64 -26.12 1.86
CA SER A 64 6.13 -27.48 1.63
C SER A 64 7.60 -27.72 2.06
N GLY A 65 8.33 -26.70 2.51
CA GLY A 65 9.71 -26.81 3.01
C GLY A 65 10.66 -25.73 2.49
N GLY A 66 11.97 -25.99 2.61
CA GLY A 66 13.02 -25.07 2.21
C GLY A 66 13.52 -24.17 3.34
N GLU A 67 14.80 -23.82 3.28
CA GLU A 67 15.53 -23.04 4.29
C GLU A 67 16.19 -21.87 3.59
N SER A 68 16.11 -20.69 4.20
CA SER A 68 16.71 -19.46 3.66
C SER A 68 18.21 -19.42 3.94
N HIS A 69 19.01 -19.07 2.93
CA HIS A 69 20.47 -19.00 3.04
C HIS A 69 21.01 -17.63 2.62
N ASN A 70 20.72 -17.24 1.38
CA ASN A 70 21.20 -16.04 0.72
C ASN A 70 20.09 -15.47 -0.19
N THR A 71 19.03 -14.98 0.46
CA THR A 71 17.78 -14.62 -0.18
C THR A 71 17.85 -13.22 -0.79
N SER A 72 17.30 -13.08 -1.99
CA SER A 72 17.15 -11.81 -2.71
C SER A 72 15.67 -11.54 -2.98
N TRP A 73 15.22 -10.33 -2.71
CA TRP A 73 13.82 -9.92 -2.83
C TRP A 73 13.59 -8.83 -3.87
N TRP A 74 12.51 -8.97 -4.64
CA TRP A 74 11.92 -7.96 -5.49
C TRP A 74 10.44 -7.82 -5.20
N ALA A 75 9.89 -6.63 -5.39
CA ALA A 75 8.46 -6.40 -5.32
C ALA A 75 7.94 -5.99 -6.69
N PHE A 76 6.70 -6.33 -7.03
CA PHE A 76 6.06 -5.90 -8.26
C PHE A 76 4.57 -5.67 -8.05
N ASN A 77 4.00 -4.72 -8.78
CA ASN A 77 2.55 -4.51 -8.76
C ASN A 77 1.89 -5.31 -9.88
N ALA A 78 0.82 -6.05 -9.57
CA ALA A 78 0.09 -6.83 -10.55
C ALA A 78 -1.42 -6.82 -10.27
N ALA A 79 -2.21 -6.88 -11.34
CA ALA A 79 -3.65 -7.07 -11.27
C ALA A 79 -4.01 -8.51 -10.94
N ALA A 80 -5.19 -8.72 -10.33
CA ALA A 80 -5.77 -10.05 -10.16
C ALA A 80 -5.86 -10.77 -11.51
N GLY A 81 -5.52 -12.05 -11.56
CA GLY A 81 -5.47 -12.78 -12.82
C GLY A 81 -4.48 -13.96 -12.81
N PRO A 82 -4.54 -14.83 -13.84
CA PRO A 82 -3.55 -15.86 -14.03
C PRO A 82 -2.20 -15.25 -14.40
N LEU A 83 -1.12 -15.74 -13.79
CA LEU A 83 0.25 -15.31 -14.05
C LEU A 83 1.16 -16.54 -14.10
N SER A 84 2.10 -16.53 -15.04
CA SER A 84 3.15 -17.53 -15.14
C SER A 84 4.51 -16.84 -15.13
N ILE A 85 5.39 -17.23 -14.19
CA ILE A 85 6.77 -16.74 -14.10
C ILE A 85 7.70 -17.91 -14.32
N THR A 86 8.57 -17.82 -15.32
CA THR A 86 9.64 -18.79 -15.54
C THR A 86 10.96 -18.20 -15.11
N VAL A 87 11.63 -18.85 -14.16
CA VAL A 87 12.99 -18.49 -13.76
C VAL A 87 13.94 -19.55 -14.29
N THR A 88 14.84 -19.13 -15.18
CA THR A 88 15.92 -19.96 -15.70
C THR A 88 17.20 -19.59 -14.99
N TYR A 89 17.92 -20.55 -14.43
CA TYR A 89 19.11 -20.31 -13.62
C TYR A 89 20.26 -21.23 -14.02
N ASN A 90 21.46 -20.66 -14.05
CA ASN A 90 22.70 -21.31 -14.44
C ASN A 90 23.87 -20.77 -13.61
N ASN A 91 25.09 -21.21 -13.95
CA ASN A 91 26.32 -20.78 -13.28
C ASN A 91 26.27 -20.90 -11.74
N CYS A 92 25.53 -21.88 -11.22
CA CYS A 92 25.38 -22.10 -9.80
C CYS A 92 26.71 -22.55 -9.17
N THR A 93 27.29 -21.67 -8.37
CA THR A 93 28.54 -21.91 -7.63
C THR A 93 28.26 -22.28 -6.18
N VAL A 94 29.29 -22.75 -5.45
CA VAL A 94 29.26 -23.38 -4.12
C VAL A 94 28.98 -24.89 -4.18
N ASN A 95 27.74 -25.33 -4.35
CA ASN A 95 27.34 -26.73 -4.39
C ASN A 95 26.76 -27.16 -5.75
N GLY A 96 26.24 -26.21 -6.54
CA GLY A 96 25.67 -26.49 -7.87
C GLY A 96 24.29 -27.16 -7.81
N THR A 97 23.59 -26.99 -6.69
CA THR A 97 22.24 -27.48 -6.38
C THR A 97 21.13 -26.54 -6.84
N GLY A 98 21.43 -25.30 -7.21
CA GLY A 98 20.46 -24.37 -7.79
C GLY A 98 19.89 -23.34 -6.81
N VAL A 99 18.68 -22.87 -7.12
CA VAL A 99 17.96 -21.86 -6.33
C VAL A 99 16.59 -22.38 -5.89
N GLN A 100 16.12 -21.84 -4.78
CA GLN A 100 14.74 -21.92 -4.29
C GLN A 100 14.08 -20.57 -4.57
N MET A 101 12.80 -20.55 -4.91
CA MET A 101 12.14 -19.34 -5.38
C MET A 101 10.64 -19.37 -5.14
N GLY A 102 10.01 -18.20 -5.15
CA GLY A 102 8.57 -18.14 -5.02
C GLY A 102 8.02 -16.73 -4.91
N ILE A 103 6.70 -16.66 -4.80
CA ILE A 103 5.96 -15.41 -4.68
C ILE A 103 5.12 -15.44 -3.41
N TRP A 104 5.26 -14.39 -2.62
CA TRP A 104 4.44 -14.09 -1.46
C TRP A 104 3.54 -12.88 -1.74
N GLY A 105 2.32 -12.90 -1.18
CA GLY A 105 1.40 -11.77 -1.18
C GLY A 105 1.73 -10.72 -0.11
N ASP A 106 2.55 -11.08 0.88
CA ASP A 106 2.93 -10.22 1.99
C ASP A 106 4.31 -10.59 2.57
N CYS A 107 4.94 -9.63 3.27
CA CYS A 107 6.22 -9.85 3.95
C CYS A 107 6.10 -10.45 5.36
N SER A 108 4.89 -10.80 5.80
CA SER A 108 4.64 -11.53 7.06
C SER A 108 4.57 -13.05 6.87
N CYS A 109 4.81 -13.54 5.66
CA CYS A 109 4.84 -14.95 5.31
C CYS A 109 3.52 -15.69 5.59
N VAL A 110 2.38 -15.00 5.43
CA VAL A 110 1.05 -15.60 5.62
C VAL A 110 0.45 -16.06 4.30
N GLU A 111 0.65 -15.30 3.22
CA GLU A 111 0.05 -15.52 1.92
C GLU A 111 1.07 -16.06 0.90
N SER A 112 1.37 -17.36 0.95
CA SER A 112 2.20 -18.03 -0.06
C SER A 112 1.38 -18.27 -1.32
N LEU A 113 1.76 -17.69 -2.44
CA LEU A 113 1.01 -17.84 -3.69
C LEU A 113 1.47 -19.07 -4.46
N ALA A 114 2.77 -19.16 -4.71
CA ALA A 114 3.39 -20.29 -5.38
C ALA A 114 4.90 -20.23 -5.18
N CYS A 115 5.55 -21.38 -5.02
CA CYS A 115 6.98 -21.45 -4.79
C CYS A 115 7.54 -22.85 -5.07
N ASN A 116 8.85 -22.94 -5.23
CA ASN A 116 9.59 -24.18 -5.43
C ASN A 116 10.70 -24.29 -4.39
N PRO A 117 10.59 -25.22 -3.42
CA PRO A 117 11.63 -25.44 -2.43
C PRO A 117 12.72 -26.41 -2.91
N ASN A 118 12.58 -27.01 -4.09
CA ASN A 118 13.47 -28.08 -4.52
C ASN A 118 14.82 -27.55 -5.00
N CYS A 119 15.88 -28.13 -4.47
CA CYS A 119 17.26 -27.84 -4.84
C CYS A 119 17.71 -28.71 -6.02
N ILE A 120 17.26 -28.35 -7.22
CA ILE A 120 17.66 -29.00 -8.45
C ILE A 120 18.14 -27.92 -9.41
N GLY A 121 19.41 -27.92 -9.77
CA GLY A 121 19.96 -26.93 -10.68
C GLY A 121 21.30 -27.33 -11.28
N PRO A 122 21.82 -26.57 -12.25
CA PRO A 122 21.14 -25.56 -13.09
C PRO A 122 19.86 -26.04 -13.79
N GLY A 123 18.97 -25.12 -14.16
CA GLY A 123 17.71 -25.51 -14.80
C GLY A 123 16.76 -24.35 -15.06
N SER A 124 15.49 -24.69 -15.23
CA SER A 124 14.41 -23.73 -15.37
C SER A 124 13.19 -24.24 -14.60
N TYR A 125 12.48 -23.33 -13.96
CA TYR A 125 11.25 -23.63 -13.25
C TYR A 125 10.18 -22.61 -13.60
N THR A 126 9.00 -23.08 -13.96
CA THR A 126 7.82 -22.25 -14.23
C THR A 126 6.87 -22.33 -13.06
N ILE A 127 6.55 -21.17 -12.51
CA ILE A 127 5.58 -20.96 -11.44
C ILE A 127 4.28 -20.44 -12.07
N ASP A 128 3.28 -21.30 -12.16
CA ASP A 128 1.92 -20.91 -12.55
C ASP A 128 1.08 -20.59 -11.31
N MET A 129 0.38 -19.45 -11.31
CA MET A 129 -0.45 -19.04 -10.18
C MET A 129 -1.66 -18.21 -10.61
N MET A 130 -2.59 -18.05 -9.67
CA MET A 130 -3.73 -17.14 -9.77
C MET A 130 -3.58 -16.06 -8.72
N LEU A 131 -3.36 -14.81 -9.14
CA LEU A 131 -3.30 -13.67 -8.22
C LEU A 131 -4.72 -13.34 -7.73
N PRO A 132 -5.00 -13.40 -6.41
CA PRO A 132 -6.35 -13.27 -5.88
C PRO A 132 -6.89 -11.84 -5.96
N GLU A 133 -6.02 -10.84 -5.85
CA GLU A 133 -6.40 -9.42 -5.84
C GLU A 133 -5.33 -8.55 -6.52
N SER A 134 -5.67 -7.30 -6.82
CA SER A 134 -4.73 -6.35 -7.40
C SER A 134 -3.91 -5.70 -6.29
N LYS A 135 -2.61 -5.97 -6.20
CA LYS A 135 -1.72 -5.40 -5.16
C LYS A 135 -0.24 -5.56 -5.50
N THR A 136 0.61 -5.19 -4.55
CA THR A 136 2.06 -5.49 -4.58
C THR A 136 2.31 -6.92 -4.10
N TYR A 137 3.08 -7.67 -4.89
CA TYR A 137 3.53 -9.03 -4.60
C TYR A 137 5.07 -9.07 -4.51
N TYR A 138 5.61 -10.09 -3.86
CA TYR A 138 7.03 -10.19 -3.54
C TYR A 138 7.63 -11.47 -4.09
N LEU A 139 8.56 -11.34 -5.03
CA LEU A 139 9.37 -12.44 -5.56
C LEU A 139 10.61 -12.61 -4.71
N PHE A 140 10.89 -13.83 -4.27
CA PHE A 140 12.18 -14.20 -3.69
C PHE A 140 12.93 -15.19 -4.58
N VAL A 141 14.25 -15.07 -4.58
CA VAL A 141 15.19 -16.08 -5.10
C VAL A 141 16.25 -16.29 -4.01
N ASP A 142 16.36 -17.51 -3.53
CA ASP A 142 17.31 -17.94 -2.51
C ASP A 142 18.24 -19.01 -3.09
N GLY A 143 19.52 -18.95 -2.77
CA GLY A 143 20.48 -19.97 -3.18
C GLY A 143 20.36 -21.21 -2.32
N CYS A 144 20.10 -22.37 -2.93
CA CYS A 144 20.00 -23.58 -2.13
C CYS A 144 21.35 -23.92 -1.49
N SER A 145 21.35 -24.16 -0.18
CA SER A 145 22.59 -24.43 0.58
C SER A 145 23.66 -23.35 0.39
N GLY A 146 23.23 -22.10 0.11
CA GLY A 146 24.11 -20.96 -0.13
C GLY A 146 24.66 -20.84 -1.55
N ASP A 147 24.09 -21.55 -2.52
CA ASP A 147 24.50 -21.43 -3.93
C ASP A 147 24.34 -20.00 -4.46
N VAL A 148 25.22 -19.62 -5.39
CA VAL A 148 25.12 -18.34 -6.11
C VAL A 148 24.96 -18.66 -7.58
N CYS A 149 23.79 -18.37 -8.12
CA CYS A 149 23.41 -18.64 -9.51
C CYS A 149 23.08 -17.34 -10.23
N ASP A 150 23.39 -17.30 -11.52
CA ASP A 150 22.81 -16.33 -12.43
C ASP A 150 21.42 -16.83 -12.83
N PHE A 151 20.45 -15.93 -12.94
CA PHE A 151 19.10 -16.26 -13.34
C PHE A 151 18.51 -15.21 -14.26
N THR A 152 17.57 -15.65 -15.10
CA THR A 152 16.75 -14.84 -15.98
C THR A 152 15.28 -15.14 -15.71
N ILE A 153 14.49 -14.08 -15.53
CA ILE A 153 13.04 -14.14 -15.30
C ILE A 153 12.32 -13.89 -16.62
N ASN A 154 11.36 -14.73 -16.97
CA ASN A 154 10.44 -14.51 -18.08
C ASN A 154 9.01 -14.53 -17.56
N ILE A 155 8.19 -13.60 -18.03
CA ILE A 155 6.80 -13.42 -17.60
C ILE A 155 5.85 -13.78 -18.73
N ASN A 156 4.83 -14.59 -18.43
CA ASN A 156 3.73 -14.86 -19.34
C ASN A 156 2.39 -14.61 -18.63
N GLY A 157 1.59 -13.70 -19.17
CA GLY A 157 0.32 -13.26 -18.60
C GLY A 157 -0.10 -11.89 -19.11
N ASN A 158 -1.21 -11.36 -18.61
CA ASN A 158 -1.62 -9.97 -18.80
C ASN A 158 -2.26 -9.45 -17.51
N ASN A 159 -1.42 -8.93 -16.63
CA ASN A 159 -1.81 -8.47 -15.30
C ASN A 159 -1.48 -6.99 -15.10
N ASN A 160 -1.60 -6.20 -16.18
CA ASN A 160 -1.44 -4.76 -16.12
C ASN A 160 -2.49 -4.14 -15.21
N LEU A 161 -2.05 -3.29 -14.29
CA LEU A 161 -2.96 -2.56 -13.43
C LEU A 161 -3.60 -1.39 -14.17
N PRO A 162 -4.89 -1.09 -13.91
CA PRO A 162 -5.52 0.11 -14.44
C PRO A 162 -4.86 1.36 -13.85
N PRO A 163 -5.04 2.53 -14.50
CA PRO A 163 -4.64 3.81 -13.91
C PRO A 163 -5.27 4.01 -12.53
N LEU A 164 -4.55 4.66 -11.61
CA LEU A 164 -5.11 5.08 -10.33
C LEU A 164 -6.27 6.06 -10.55
N GLU A 165 -7.37 5.82 -9.85
CA GLU A 165 -8.48 6.76 -9.75
C GLU A 165 -8.06 7.99 -8.94
N ASP A 166 -8.65 9.14 -9.26
CA ASP A 166 -8.43 10.37 -8.51
C ASP A 166 -8.94 10.23 -7.07
N VAL A 167 -8.22 10.83 -6.13
CA VAL A 167 -8.62 10.84 -4.72
C VAL A 167 -9.88 11.71 -4.54
N SER A 168 -10.77 11.28 -3.63
CA SER A 168 -11.97 12.03 -3.24
C SER A 168 -11.63 13.26 -2.38
N LEU A 169 -12.65 14.05 -2.02
CA LEU A 169 -12.49 15.20 -1.14
C LEU A 169 -12.14 14.75 0.28
N ILE A 170 -11.20 15.44 0.93
CA ILE A 170 -10.83 15.14 2.32
C ILE A 170 -12.07 15.35 3.21
N ASN A 171 -12.40 14.34 4.01
CA ASN A 171 -13.60 14.27 4.87
C ASN A 171 -14.92 14.47 4.10
N ASN A 172 -14.92 14.25 2.78
CA ASN A 172 -16.05 14.54 1.89
C ASN A 172 -16.54 16.01 1.99
N ASP A 173 -15.65 16.93 2.37
CA ASP A 173 -15.99 18.35 2.55
C ASP A 173 -16.10 19.05 1.19
N PRO A 174 -17.30 19.50 0.78
CA PRO A 174 -17.53 20.08 -0.55
C PRO A 174 -16.82 21.42 -0.75
N ASP A 175 -16.55 22.14 0.33
CA ASP A 175 -15.91 23.45 0.32
C ASP A 175 -14.38 23.34 0.46
N SER A 176 -13.85 22.12 0.62
CA SER A 176 -12.45 21.85 0.92
C SER A 176 -11.93 22.69 2.09
N THR A 177 -12.79 22.97 3.08
CA THR A 177 -12.47 23.81 4.24
C THR A 177 -12.98 23.16 5.52
N ILE A 178 -12.07 22.67 6.34
CA ILE A 178 -12.37 21.91 7.56
C ILE A 178 -12.07 22.78 8.78
N TYR A 179 -13.08 23.00 9.62
CA TYR A 179 -12.95 23.74 10.87
C TYR A 179 -12.65 22.78 12.02
N ILE A 180 -11.61 23.10 12.80
CA ILE A 180 -11.15 22.30 13.93
C ILE A 180 -10.97 23.20 15.14
N CYS A 181 -11.20 22.65 16.33
CA CYS A 181 -10.98 23.35 17.57
C CYS A 181 -9.53 23.31 18.00
N GLN A 182 -9.07 24.43 18.54
CA GLN A 182 -7.78 24.42 19.20
C GLN A 182 -7.76 23.40 20.33
N GLY A 183 -6.70 22.59 20.36
CA GLY A 183 -6.51 21.56 21.37
C GLY A 183 -7.14 20.23 20.98
N GLU A 184 -7.72 20.12 19.79
CA GLU A 184 -8.22 18.84 19.28
C GLU A 184 -7.04 17.87 19.05
N TYR A 185 -7.20 16.65 19.58
CA TYR A 185 -6.23 15.57 19.47
C TYR A 185 -6.84 14.41 18.70
N ASN A 186 -6.03 13.76 17.88
CA ASN A 186 -6.41 12.60 17.07
C ASN A 186 -7.58 12.87 16.12
N TYR A 187 -7.72 14.11 15.62
CA TYR A 187 -8.74 14.44 14.62
C TYR A 187 -8.52 13.59 13.37
N SER A 188 -9.59 12.93 12.93
CA SER A 188 -9.52 11.96 11.83
C SER A 188 -9.71 12.65 10.49
N PHE A 189 -8.72 12.48 9.61
CA PHE A 189 -8.85 12.80 8.19
C PHE A 189 -8.97 11.52 7.39
N PHE A 190 -9.81 11.54 6.36
CA PHE A 190 -9.95 10.42 5.45
C PHE A 190 -10.30 10.86 4.03
N VAL A 191 -10.04 9.96 3.10
CA VAL A 191 -10.53 9.98 1.72
C VAL A 191 -11.06 8.58 1.39
N ASP A 192 -11.82 8.48 0.30
CA ASP A 192 -12.27 7.18 -0.19
C ASP A 192 -11.07 6.31 -0.56
N THR A 193 -11.21 5.01 -0.32
CA THR A 193 -10.13 4.06 -0.59
C THR A 193 -10.03 3.83 -2.09
N VAL A 194 -8.85 4.10 -2.65
CA VAL A 194 -8.50 3.82 -4.04
C VAL A 194 -7.82 2.45 -4.03
N GLU A 195 -8.35 1.53 -4.82
CA GLU A 195 -7.84 0.16 -4.90
C GLU A 195 -6.34 0.17 -5.26
N THR A 196 -5.57 -0.72 -4.63
CA THR A 196 -4.12 -0.90 -4.88
C THR A 196 -3.23 0.28 -4.47
N ALA A 197 -3.79 1.36 -3.90
CA ALA A 197 -3.05 2.59 -3.66
C ALA A 197 -2.51 2.70 -2.23
N ASN A 198 -1.28 3.21 -2.14
CA ASN A 198 -0.76 3.84 -0.93
C ASN A 198 -1.04 5.34 -0.99
N TYR A 199 -0.93 6.04 0.14
CA TYR A 199 -1.21 7.47 0.22
C TYR A 199 0.03 8.26 0.60
N ILE A 200 0.12 9.51 0.15
CA ILE A 200 1.09 10.47 0.68
C ILE A 200 0.32 11.68 1.18
N TRP A 201 0.36 11.87 2.50
CA TRP A 201 -0.19 13.04 3.17
C TRP A 201 0.88 14.09 3.43
N THR A 202 0.53 15.36 3.21
CA THR A 202 1.37 16.51 3.53
C THR A 202 0.58 17.56 4.30
N LEU A 203 1.16 18.14 5.34
CA LEU A 203 0.64 19.33 6.02
C LEU A 203 1.58 20.50 5.72
N ASP A 204 1.05 21.57 5.15
CA ASP A 204 1.84 22.72 4.66
C ASP A 204 3.03 22.27 3.81
N GLN A 205 2.76 21.35 2.88
CA GLN A 205 3.74 20.72 1.97
C GLN A 205 4.78 19.79 2.65
N VAL A 206 4.73 19.62 3.97
CA VAL A 206 5.61 18.70 4.72
C VAL A 206 5.01 17.29 4.78
N LYS A 207 5.74 16.28 4.29
CA LYS A 207 5.31 14.88 4.29
C LYS A 207 5.16 14.31 5.71
N LEU A 208 4.02 13.68 6.00
CA LEU A 208 3.64 13.20 7.33
C LEU A 208 4.05 11.74 7.64
N ASN A 209 4.69 11.04 6.71
CA ASN A 209 5.02 9.60 6.81
C ASN A 209 3.83 8.72 7.23
N LYS A 210 2.63 9.09 6.75
CA LYS A 210 1.41 8.32 6.87
C LYS A 210 0.99 7.87 5.46
N TYR A 211 0.67 6.59 5.31
CA TYR A 211 0.45 5.97 4.00
C TYR A 211 -0.92 5.32 3.79
N ARG A 212 -1.84 5.51 4.74
CA ARG A 212 -3.21 4.97 4.69
C ARG A 212 -4.19 6.02 4.15
N SER A 213 -5.36 5.57 3.69
CA SER A 213 -6.47 6.42 3.25
C SER A 213 -7.07 7.27 4.38
N SER A 214 -6.75 6.96 5.64
CA SER A 214 -7.10 7.76 6.80
C SER A 214 -5.92 7.95 7.75
N ILE A 215 -5.82 9.15 8.31
CA ILE A 215 -4.78 9.57 9.25
C ILE A 215 -5.41 10.32 10.43
N LYS A 216 -4.64 10.43 11.51
CA LYS A 216 -4.99 11.23 12.68
C LYS A 216 -3.92 12.28 12.92
N LEU A 217 -4.33 13.51 13.16
CA LEU A 217 -3.45 14.64 13.46
C LEU A 217 -3.94 15.42 14.68
N ASP A 218 -3.02 16.17 15.29
CA ASP A 218 -3.27 16.99 16.47
C ASP A 218 -3.13 18.47 16.10
N PHE A 219 -4.03 19.32 16.61
CA PHE A 219 -4.03 20.76 16.36
C PHE A 219 -4.04 21.55 17.68
N PRO A 220 -2.91 21.60 18.40
CA PRO A 220 -2.83 22.28 19.69
C PRO A 220 -2.87 23.81 19.60
N ASN A 221 -2.60 24.37 18.43
CA ASN A 221 -2.44 25.82 18.22
C ASN A 221 -3.43 26.33 17.18
N LEU A 222 -3.85 27.58 17.37
CA LEU A 222 -4.58 28.36 16.36
C LEU A 222 -3.76 28.49 15.08
N GLY A 223 -4.44 28.47 13.94
CA GLY A 223 -3.79 28.66 12.65
C GLY A 223 -4.63 28.23 11.47
N GLU A 224 -4.13 28.55 10.29
CA GLU A 224 -4.60 27.98 9.03
C GLU A 224 -3.52 27.05 8.50
N PHE A 225 -3.92 25.86 8.07
CA PHE A 225 -3.01 24.85 7.52
C PHE A 225 -3.56 24.32 6.21
N GLU A 226 -2.70 23.84 5.32
CA GLU A 226 -3.09 23.15 4.10
C GLU A 226 -2.77 21.67 4.23
N LEU A 227 -3.81 20.83 4.31
CA LEU A 227 -3.67 19.38 4.30
C LEU A 227 -3.90 18.87 2.89
N CYS A 228 -2.91 18.20 2.31
CA CYS A 228 -3.04 17.56 1.00
C CYS A 228 -2.79 16.06 1.07
N VAL A 229 -3.43 15.34 0.16
CA VAL A 229 -3.25 13.91 -0.05
C VAL A 229 -3.21 13.58 -1.52
N LYS A 230 -2.40 12.59 -1.90
CA LYS A 230 -2.47 11.95 -3.21
C LYS A 230 -2.41 10.44 -3.04
N ALA A 231 -3.03 9.71 -3.95
CA ALA A 231 -2.88 8.27 -4.08
C ALA A 231 -1.65 7.99 -4.94
N ILE A 232 -0.89 6.96 -4.54
CA ILE A 232 0.27 6.48 -5.26
C ILE A 232 0.21 4.96 -5.40
N ARG A 233 0.91 4.45 -6.40
CA ARG A 233 1.25 3.04 -6.53
C ARG A 233 2.77 2.93 -6.48
N GLY A 234 3.28 2.00 -5.69
CA GLY A 234 4.70 1.91 -5.35
C GLY A 234 4.95 1.95 -3.84
N ASN A 235 6.22 2.09 -3.46
CA ASN A 235 6.65 2.14 -2.06
C ASN A 235 6.85 3.60 -1.60
N PRO A 236 5.96 4.13 -0.74
CA PRO A 236 6.06 5.52 -0.28
C PRO A 236 7.18 5.74 0.73
N VAL A 237 7.77 4.69 1.32
CA VAL A 237 8.83 4.79 2.34
C VAL A 237 10.15 5.20 1.71
N ASN A 238 10.54 4.53 0.63
CA ASN A 238 11.78 4.81 -0.12
C ASN A 238 11.56 5.74 -1.33
N ASN A 239 10.36 6.33 -1.45
CA ASN A 239 9.97 7.26 -2.50
C ASN A 239 9.99 6.65 -3.93
N GLN A 240 9.80 5.34 -4.04
CA GLN A 240 9.59 4.66 -5.32
C GLN A 240 8.13 4.79 -5.75
N ILE A 241 7.86 5.75 -6.64
CA ILE A 241 6.52 6.05 -7.14
C ILE A 241 6.41 5.60 -8.59
N CYS A 242 5.50 4.66 -8.84
CA CYS A 242 5.22 4.12 -10.18
C CYS A 242 4.12 4.91 -10.88
N GLN A 243 3.07 5.22 -10.13
CA GLN A 243 1.96 6.05 -10.55
C GLN A 243 1.52 6.92 -9.39
N GLN A 244 1.01 8.11 -9.68
CA GLN A 244 0.43 8.99 -8.69
C GLN A 244 -0.72 9.80 -9.28
N THR A 245 -1.68 10.15 -8.43
CA THR A 245 -2.71 11.13 -8.75
C THR A 245 -2.19 12.56 -8.54
N ALA A 246 -2.97 13.55 -8.94
CA ALA A 246 -2.81 14.91 -8.43
C ALA A 246 -3.09 14.96 -6.91
N TYR A 247 -2.58 16.00 -6.26
CA TYR A 247 -2.95 16.29 -4.88
C TYR A 247 -4.41 16.75 -4.79
N ARG A 248 -5.11 16.28 -3.76
CA ARG A 248 -6.35 16.83 -3.25
C ARG A 248 -6.05 17.52 -1.93
N CYS A 249 -6.41 18.79 -1.82
CA CYS A 249 -6.06 19.62 -0.68
C CYS A 249 -7.33 20.17 -0.02
N ALA A 250 -7.28 20.34 1.29
CA ALA A 250 -8.27 21.05 2.07
C ALA A 250 -7.58 22.06 3.00
N LYS A 251 -8.20 23.22 3.16
CA LYS A 251 -7.80 24.23 4.14
C LYS A 251 -8.31 23.82 5.51
N ILE A 252 -7.42 23.71 6.47
CA ILE A 252 -7.76 23.45 7.87
C ILE A 252 -7.74 24.79 8.60
N ILE A 253 -8.85 25.15 9.26
CA ILE A 253 -8.96 26.37 10.05
C ILE A 253 -9.12 25.97 11.51
N VAL A 254 -8.08 26.20 12.31
CA VAL A 254 -8.08 25.93 13.73
C VAL A 254 -8.43 27.19 14.49
N ASN A 255 -9.57 27.19 15.18
CA ASN A 255 -10.06 28.35 15.92
C ASN A 255 -10.41 28.02 17.39
N GLN A 256 -10.60 29.09 18.17
CA GLN A 256 -11.07 29.05 19.56
C GLN A 256 -12.57 29.42 19.65
N ASP A 257 -13.25 29.56 18.52
CA ASP A 257 -14.57 30.19 18.50
C ASP A 257 -15.58 29.22 19.12
N ALA A 258 -16.01 29.51 20.35
CA ALA A 258 -16.81 28.59 21.15
C ALA A 258 -18.09 28.15 20.42
N ASN A 259 -18.66 29.00 19.55
CA ASN A 259 -19.84 28.64 18.77
C ASN A 259 -19.57 27.67 17.62
N GLN A 260 -18.35 27.61 17.06
CA GLN A 260 -17.94 26.59 16.10
C GLN A 260 -17.39 25.35 16.81
N CYS A 261 -16.78 25.55 17.97
CA CYS A 261 -16.19 24.48 18.77
C CYS A 261 -17.12 23.73 19.70
N LEU A 262 -18.29 24.30 19.97
CA LEU A 262 -19.39 23.67 20.70
C LEU A 262 -20.49 23.20 19.75
N LEU A 263 -20.22 23.09 18.43
CA LEU A 263 -21.12 22.37 17.52
C LEU A 263 -21.02 20.86 17.80
N SER A 264 -21.41 20.44 19.00
CA SER A 264 -22.34 19.32 19.05
C SER A 264 -23.48 19.70 18.10
N SER A 265 -23.69 18.92 17.05
CA SER A 265 -24.82 19.08 16.16
C SER A 265 -26.11 18.95 16.99
N THR A 266 -26.62 20.07 17.49
CA THR A 266 -27.87 20.10 18.24
C THR A 266 -29.00 19.97 17.25
N ALA A 267 -29.59 18.78 17.15
CA ALA A 267 -30.88 18.59 16.53
C ALA A 267 -31.97 19.04 17.51
N SER A 268 -32.67 20.13 17.21
CA SER A 268 -33.85 20.56 17.97
C SER A 268 -35.11 20.13 17.23
N GLY A 269 -35.99 19.37 17.90
CA GLY A 269 -37.23 18.89 17.32
C GLY A 269 -38.20 18.42 18.39
N LYS A 270 -39.44 18.14 18.00
CA LYS A 270 -40.39 17.44 18.87
C LYS A 270 -40.05 15.95 18.84
N VAL A 271 -40.00 15.34 20.01
CA VAL A 271 -39.82 13.90 20.18
C VAL A 271 -41.19 13.31 20.39
N TYR A 272 -41.45 12.18 19.73
CA TYR A 272 -42.70 11.45 19.84
C TYR A 272 -42.44 10.02 20.32
N ILE A 273 -43.36 9.45 21.08
CA ILE A 273 -43.41 8.02 21.37
C ILE A 273 -44.10 7.37 20.17
N ASP A 274 -43.39 6.45 19.51
CA ASP A 274 -43.96 5.60 18.46
C ASP A 274 -44.88 4.55 19.11
N GLU A 275 -46.16 4.87 19.20
CA GLU A 275 -47.16 4.05 19.92
C GLU A 275 -47.45 2.73 19.20
N ASN A 276 -47.19 2.65 17.89
CA ASN A 276 -47.45 1.48 17.07
C ASN A 276 -46.17 0.74 16.62
N ASN A 277 -44.99 1.27 16.99
CA ASN A 277 -43.65 0.72 16.77
C ASN A 277 -43.35 0.45 15.29
N ASN A 278 -43.87 1.28 14.38
CA ASN A 278 -43.70 1.14 12.93
C ASN A 278 -42.50 1.96 12.37
N GLY A 279 -41.89 2.81 13.19
CA GLY A 279 -40.76 3.68 12.81
C GLY A 279 -41.12 4.86 11.90
N ILE A 280 -42.41 5.21 11.77
CA ILE A 280 -42.95 6.26 10.93
C ILE A 280 -43.78 7.21 11.79
N TYR A 281 -43.44 8.50 11.78
CA TYR A 281 -44.25 9.50 12.47
C TYR A 281 -45.67 9.56 11.88
N ASP A 282 -46.68 9.34 12.72
CA ASP A 282 -48.09 9.44 12.34
C ASP A 282 -48.98 10.07 13.43
N ALA A 283 -50.28 10.18 13.15
CA ALA A 283 -51.23 10.88 14.03
C ALA A 283 -51.50 10.15 15.36
N LEU A 284 -51.05 8.90 15.51
CA LEU A 284 -51.18 8.13 16.74
C LEU A 284 -50.04 8.40 17.72
N ASP A 285 -48.97 9.07 17.31
CA ASP A 285 -47.79 9.25 18.15
C ASP A 285 -47.95 10.40 19.17
N THR A 286 -47.58 10.11 20.43
CA THR A 286 -47.73 11.06 21.53
C THR A 286 -46.48 11.94 21.67
N PRO A 287 -46.58 13.29 21.66
CA PRO A 287 -45.42 14.15 21.86
C PRO A 287 -44.92 14.09 23.29
N ILE A 288 -43.61 13.94 23.46
CA ILE A 288 -42.95 14.05 24.76
C ILE A 288 -42.68 15.53 25.06
N LEU A 289 -43.51 16.12 25.91
CA LEU A 289 -43.41 17.54 26.27
C LEU A 289 -42.22 17.80 27.20
N ASN A 290 -41.54 18.95 26.98
CA ASN A 290 -40.46 19.48 27.84
C ASN A 290 -39.27 18.53 28.05
N ARG A 291 -38.84 17.83 26.99
CA ARG A 291 -37.60 17.05 27.00
C ARG A 291 -36.60 17.63 26.00
N THR A 292 -35.38 17.81 26.48
CA THR A 292 -34.22 18.14 25.66
C THR A 292 -33.39 16.87 25.52
N ILE A 293 -33.16 16.42 24.29
CA ILE A 293 -32.21 15.33 24.02
C ILE A 293 -30.85 15.98 23.80
N HIS A 294 -29.85 15.53 24.57
CA HIS A 294 -28.46 15.88 24.34
C HIS A 294 -27.80 14.70 23.62
N SER A 295 -27.20 14.93 22.45
CA SER A 295 -26.25 14.00 21.86
C SER A 295 -24.85 14.33 22.38
N LEU A 296 -24.01 13.31 22.58
CA LEU A 296 -22.61 13.55 22.88
C LEU A 296 -21.88 13.99 21.61
N PRO A 297 -20.84 14.82 21.70
CA PRO A 297 -20.12 15.38 20.55
C PRO A 297 -19.37 14.34 19.67
N ARG A 298 -19.51 13.04 19.93
CA ARG A 298 -18.88 11.96 19.15
C ARG A 298 -19.86 11.13 18.30
N ASP A 299 -21.15 11.43 18.35
CA ASP A 299 -22.15 10.64 17.61
C ASP A 299 -22.41 11.30 16.25
N VAL A 300 -21.97 10.64 15.17
CA VAL A 300 -22.21 11.07 13.78
C VAL A 300 -23.61 10.61 13.36
N PHE A 301 -24.47 11.54 12.95
CA PHE A 301 -25.79 11.24 12.39
C PHE A 301 -25.74 11.26 10.86
N ILE A 302 -26.09 10.15 10.22
CA ILE A 302 -26.28 10.08 8.76
C ILE A 302 -27.76 9.83 8.49
N SER A 303 -28.40 10.73 7.75
CA SER A 303 -29.80 10.65 7.34
C SER A 303 -29.90 10.14 5.90
N SER A 304 -30.71 9.10 5.68
CA SER A 304 -31.20 8.72 4.34
C SER A 304 -32.72 8.67 4.37
N LYS A 305 -33.37 9.10 3.27
CA LYS A 305 -34.84 9.28 3.16
C LYS A 305 -35.65 7.98 3.30
N SER A 306 -35.03 6.81 3.37
CA SER A 306 -35.68 5.51 3.12
C SER A 306 -35.96 4.66 4.36
N PHE A 307 -35.36 4.95 5.51
CA PHE A 307 -35.56 4.18 6.75
C PHE A 307 -35.52 5.15 7.92
N GLY A 308 -36.57 5.17 8.74
CA GLY A 308 -36.64 6.03 9.93
C GLY A 308 -35.42 5.88 10.85
N TYR A 309 -35.23 6.86 11.74
CA TYR A 309 -34.09 6.89 12.64
C TYR A 309 -34.38 6.14 13.95
N PHE A 310 -33.36 5.48 14.51
CA PHE A 310 -33.38 4.96 15.88
C PHE A 310 -32.33 5.72 16.69
N ILE A 311 -32.77 6.54 17.65
CA ILE A 311 -31.88 7.13 18.66
C ILE A 311 -31.98 6.25 19.89
N LYS A 312 -30.91 5.52 20.23
CA LYS A 312 -30.84 4.78 21.48
C LYS A 312 -30.67 5.79 22.62
N LEU A 313 -31.77 6.12 23.29
CA LEU A 313 -31.74 6.96 24.48
C LEU A 313 -31.33 6.09 25.67
N ASP A 314 -30.12 6.32 26.19
CA ASP A 314 -29.71 5.73 27.46
C ASP A 314 -30.31 6.59 28.57
N THR A 315 -31.45 6.15 29.12
CA THR A 315 -32.03 6.81 30.28
C THR A 315 -31.21 6.40 31.50
N GLN A 316 -30.31 7.27 31.97
CA GLN A 316 -29.82 7.14 33.34
C GLN A 316 -30.97 7.43 34.29
N THR A 317 -31.45 6.40 34.98
CA THR A 317 -32.36 6.52 36.14
C THR A 317 -31.59 6.94 37.37
#